data_AF-A0A7C9DGC8-F1
#
_entry.id   AF-A0A7C9DGC8-F1
#
_cell.length_a   1.000
_cell.length_b   1.000
_cell.length_c   1.000
_cell.angle_alpha   90.00
_cell.angle_beta   90.00
_cell.angle_gamma   90.00
#
_symmetry.space_group_name_H-M   'P 1'
#
loop_
_entity.id
_entity.type
_entity.pdbx_description
1 polymer ?
#
loop_
_entity_poly.entity_id
_entity_poly.type
_entity_poly.pdbx_seq_one_letter_code
_entity_poly.pdbx_strand_id
1 'polypeptide(L)'
;EAVLKTGNRMNVGTNRGDAHAFKLDTLLKLVDVKGADGKTTLLHFVVQEIIRTEGQRLSIANNQALNDEAKCRKLGLQVVSSLSSDLTYVKKAAAMDSEAISNDIAKLTLGLGNIDEVVRLVGQTHLLEPN
;
A
#
# COMPACT_ATOMS: atom_id res chain seq x y z
N GLU A 1 -8.84 8.03 2.76
CA GLU A 1 -9.59 9.28 3.07
C GLU A 1 -9.09 10.00 4.33
N ALA A 2 -8.79 9.29 5.44
CA ALA A 2 -8.41 9.90 6.72
C ALA A 2 -7.31 10.99 6.61
N VAL A 3 -6.19 10.69 5.95
CA VAL A 3 -5.07 11.64 5.74
C VAL A 3 -5.53 12.91 5.00
N LEU A 4 -6.37 12.76 3.98
CA LEU A 4 -6.90 13.89 3.20
C LEU A 4 -7.83 14.76 4.05
N LYS A 5 -8.75 14.14 4.79
CA LYS A 5 -9.67 14.83 5.71
C LYS A 5 -8.91 15.59 6.80
N THR A 6 -7.91 14.95 7.43
CA THR A 6 -7.04 15.59 8.42
C THR A 6 -6.24 16.74 7.78
N GLY A 7 -5.64 16.52 6.62
CA GLY A 7 -4.88 17.54 5.89
C GLY A 7 -5.73 18.76 5.55
N ASN A 8 -6.94 18.58 5.02
CA ASN A 8 -7.87 19.66 4.72
C ASN A 8 -8.28 20.42 5.98
N ARG A 9 -8.58 19.72 7.08
CA ARG A 9 -8.92 20.34 8.37
C ARG A 9 -7.78 21.20 8.92
N MET A 10 -6.54 20.77 8.76
CA MET A 10 -5.37 21.52 9.23
C MET A 10 -5.02 22.72 8.35
N ASN A 11 -5.42 22.71 7.08
CA ASN A 11 -5.11 23.75 6.10
C ASN A 11 -6.31 24.67 5.79
N VAL A 12 -7.37 24.63 6.62
CA VAL A 12 -8.53 25.53 6.48
C VAL A 12 -8.05 26.98 6.43
N GLY A 13 -8.54 27.73 5.43
CA GLY A 13 -8.19 29.15 5.24
C GLY A 13 -6.85 29.38 4.54
N THR A 14 -6.17 28.34 4.07
CA THR A 14 -4.94 28.45 3.25
C THR A 14 -5.17 27.94 1.83
N ASN A 15 -4.25 28.24 0.90
CA ASN A 15 -4.26 27.69 -0.46
C ASN A 15 -4.02 26.16 -0.55
N ARG A 16 -3.78 25.50 0.59
CA ARG A 16 -3.62 24.05 0.72
C ARG A 16 -4.86 23.37 1.32
N GLY A 17 -5.88 24.14 1.70
CA GLY A 17 -7.17 23.61 2.12
C GLY A 17 -7.99 23.08 0.94
N ASP A 18 -9.05 22.32 1.25
CA ASP A 18 -9.99 21.78 0.27
C ASP A 18 -9.37 20.94 -0.88
N ALA A 19 -8.26 20.24 -0.56
CA ALA A 19 -7.65 19.32 -1.50
C ALA A 19 -8.60 18.15 -1.78
N HIS A 20 -8.66 17.75 -3.05
CA HIS A 20 -9.48 16.61 -3.49
C HIS A 20 -8.69 15.29 -3.47
N ALA A 21 -7.35 15.38 -3.48
CA ALA A 21 -6.45 14.25 -3.44
C ALA A 21 -5.09 14.68 -2.88
N PHE A 22 -4.26 13.70 -2.54
CA PHE A 22 -2.84 13.89 -2.21
C PHE A 22 -2.01 12.80 -2.88
N LYS A 23 -0.74 13.09 -3.15
CA LYS A 23 0.18 12.08 -3.72
C LYS A 23 0.57 11.06 -2.66
N LEU A 24 0.67 9.78 -3.03
CA LEU A 24 0.97 8.71 -2.08
C LEU A 24 2.32 8.86 -1.38
N ASP A 25 3.33 9.45 -2.04
CA ASP A 25 4.64 9.75 -1.42
C ASP A 25 4.54 10.70 -0.22
N THR A 26 3.45 11.44 -0.10
CA THR A 26 3.18 12.30 1.08
C THR A 26 3.06 11.49 2.36
N LEU A 27 2.66 10.21 2.29
CA LEU A 27 2.58 9.34 3.47
C LEU A 27 3.93 9.18 4.16
N LEU A 28 5.02 9.14 3.39
CA LEU A 28 6.39 9.01 3.92
C LEU A 28 6.79 10.23 4.75
N LYS A 29 6.23 11.40 4.46
CA LYS A 29 6.56 12.67 5.10
C LYS A 29 5.81 12.89 6.42
N LEU A 30 4.76 12.11 6.70
CA LEU A 30 3.92 12.32 7.89
C LEU A 30 4.67 12.09 9.20
N VAL A 31 5.73 11.27 9.18
CA VAL A 31 6.58 11.02 10.35
C VAL A 31 7.52 12.18 10.65
N ASP A 32 7.87 12.98 9.64
CA ASP A 32 8.86 14.05 9.75
C ASP A 32 8.24 15.41 10.08
N VAL A 33 6.98 15.62 9.70
CA VAL A 33 6.25 16.87 9.98
C VAL A 33 5.81 16.88 11.45
N LYS A 34 6.36 17.80 12.24
CA LYS A 34 6.07 17.94 13.67
C LYS A 34 5.22 19.16 13.99
N GLY A 35 4.44 19.06 15.07
CA GLY A 35 3.75 20.19 15.67
C GLY A 35 4.69 21.14 16.40
N ALA A 36 4.13 22.22 16.96
CA ALA A 36 4.88 23.24 17.68
C ALA A 36 5.64 22.72 18.91
N ASP A 37 5.21 21.57 19.46
CA ASP A 37 5.88 20.89 20.58
C ASP A 37 7.19 20.19 20.18
N GLY A 38 7.48 20.07 18.87
CA GLY A 38 8.65 19.38 18.32
C GLY A 38 8.70 17.87 18.61
N LYS A 39 7.64 17.30 19.20
CA LYS A 39 7.56 15.91 19.65
C LYS A 39 6.49 15.13 18.90
N THR A 40 5.32 15.74 18.71
CA THR A 40 4.18 15.09 18.09
C THR A 40 4.24 15.28 16.58
N THR A 41 4.20 14.17 15.84
CA THR A 41 4.23 14.18 14.37
C THR A 41 2.82 14.19 13.80
N LEU A 42 2.69 14.58 12.53
CA LEU A 42 1.42 14.52 11.82
C LEU A 42 0.85 13.09 11.75
N LEU A 43 1.73 12.09 11.66
CA LEU A 43 1.33 10.68 11.72
C LEU A 43 0.62 10.32 13.04
N HIS A 44 1.06 10.85 14.19
CA HIS A 44 0.37 10.62 15.46
C HIS A 44 -1.07 11.13 15.42
N PHE A 45 -1.29 12.34 14.89
CA PHE A 45 -2.64 12.91 14.74
C PHE A 45 -3.51 12.09 13.80
N VAL A 46 -2.97 11.68 12.64
CA VAL A 46 -3.71 10.83 11.68
C VAL A 46 -4.15 9.52 12.33
N VAL A 47 -3.26 8.85 13.07
CA VAL A 47 -3.59 7.59 13.76
C VAL A 47 -4.67 7.80 14.82
N GLN A 48 -4.58 8.85 15.64
CA GLN A 48 -5.62 9.17 16.63
C GLN A 48 -6.96 9.46 15.97
N GLU A 49 -6.95 10.18 14.85
CA GLU A 49 -8.17 10.50 14.11
C GLU A 49 -8.82 9.23 13.54
N ILE A 50 -8.04 8.30 12.98
CA ILE A 50 -8.55 7.00 12.51
C ILE A 50 -9.15 6.21 13.67
N ILE A 51 -8.46 6.11 14.80
CA ILE A 51 -8.97 5.40 16.00
C ILE A 51 -10.32 5.99 16.42
N ARG A 52 -10.42 7.32 16.45
CA ARG A 52 -11.65 8.02 16.83
C ARG A 52 -12.77 7.78 15.82
N THR A 53 -12.53 7.97 14.53
CA THR A 53 -13.58 7.90 13.50
C THR A 53 -14.04 6.47 13.25
N GLU A 54 -13.12 5.51 13.17
CA GLU A 54 -13.45 4.10 12.95
C GLU A 54 -14.09 3.47 14.19
N GLY A 55 -13.60 3.86 15.38
CA GLY A 55 -14.22 3.47 16.64
C GLY A 55 -15.69 3.88 16.72
N GLN A 56 -15.99 5.13 16.37
CA GLN A 56 -17.36 5.66 16.36
C GLN A 56 -18.21 4.93 15.32
N ARG A 57 -17.69 4.75 14.10
CA ARG A 57 -18.39 4.06 13.02
C ARG A 57 -18.77 2.63 13.41
N LEU A 58 -17.85 1.88 14.02
CA LEU A 58 -18.09 0.50 14.46
C LEU A 58 -19.00 0.42 15.69
N SER A 59 -18.90 1.38 16.61
CA SER A 59 -19.80 1.47 17.76
C SER A 59 -21.26 1.67 17.32
N ILE A 60 -21.50 2.57 16.35
CA ILE A 60 -22.82 2.80 15.75
C ILE A 60 -23.32 1.53 15.03
N ALA A 61 -22.47 0.92 14.20
CA ALA A 61 -22.83 -0.29 13.45
C ALA A 61 -23.25 -1.45 14.37
N ASN A 62 -22.69 -1.51 15.57
CA ASN A 62 -23.00 -2.54 16.57
C ASN A 62 -24.19 -2.16 17.48
N ASN A 63 -24.93 -1.07 17.20
CA ASN A 63 -26.01 -0.53 18.03
C ASN A 63 -25.59 -0.28 19.50
N GLN A 64 -24.35 0.13 19.71
CA GLN A 64 -23.82 0.41 21.04
C GLN A 64 -23.92 1.90 21.35
N ALA A 65 -24.16 2.24 22.62
CA ALA A 65 -24.21 3.63 23.06
C ALA A 65 -22.87 4.31 22.77
N LEU A 66 -22.94 5.47 22.11
CA LEU A 66 -21.79 6.33 21.77
C LEU A 66 -21.02 6.85 23.01
N ASN A 67 -21.55 6.61 24.20
CA ASN A 67 -21.09 7.18 25.45
C ASN A 67 -19.92 6.39 26.06
N ASP A 68 -19.61 5.20 25.54
CA ASP A 68 -18.47 4.38 25.97
C ASP A 68 -17.24 4.68 25.10
N GLU A 69 -16.57 5.80 25.42
CA GLU A 69 -15.37 6.27 24.73
C GLU A 69 -14.24 5.23 24.76
N ALA A 70 -14.08 4.50 25.87
CA ALA A 70 -13.06 3.48 26.02
C ALA A 70 -13.28 2.33 25.02
N LYS A 71 -14.54 1.88 24.88
CA LYS A 71 -14.91 0.84 23.91
C LYS A 71 -14.78 1.31 22.47
N CYS A 72 -15.22 2.53 22.18
CA CYS A 72 -15.02 3.17 20.87
C CYS A 72 -13.54 3.20 20.48
N ARG A 73 -12.68 3.66 21.39
CA ARG A 73 -11.22 3.69 21.20
C ARG A 73 -10.64 2.29 20.98
N LYS A 74 -11.13 1.28 21.70
CA LYS A 74 -10.72 -0.12 21.52
C LYS A 74 -11.05 -0.63 20.12
N LEU A 75 -12.25 -0.37 19.62
CA LEU A 75 -12.66 -0.77 18.26
C LEU A 75 -11.81 -0.08 17.20
N GLY A 76 -11.58 1.22 17.33
CA GLY A 76 -10.71 1.95 16.39
C GLY A 76 -9.26 1.47 16.42
N LEU A 77 -8.73 1.14 17.61
CA LEU A 77 -7.40 0.57 17.74
C LEU A 77 -7.29 -0.80 17.07
N GLN A 78 -8.34 -1.63 17.12
CA GLN A 78 -8.38 -2.89 16.39
C GLN A 78 -8.20 -2.69 14.89
N VAL A 79 -8.87 -1.68 14.30
CA VAL A 79 -8.71 -1.33 12.88
C VAL A 79 -7.27 -0.93 12.55
N VAL A 80 -6.65 -0.09 13.38
CA VAL A 80 -5.24 0.29 13.16
C VAL A 80 -4.32 -0.93 13.27
N SER A 81 -4.56 -1.82 14.23
CA SER A 81 -3.75 -3.03 14.43
C SER A 81 -3.90 -4.05 13.30
N SER A 82 -5.07 -4.14 12.65
CA SER A 82 -5.29 -5.05 11.51
C SER A 82 -4.64 -4.56 10.22
N LEU A 83 -4.33 -3.27 10.11
CA LEU A 83 -3.79 -2.71 8.86
C LEU A 83 -2.52 -3.43 8.38
N SER A 84 -1.66 -3.88 9.31
CA SER A 84 -0.47 -4.65 8.94
C SER A 84 -0.80 -6.00 8.31
N SER A 85 -1.85 -6.69 8.77
CA SER A 85 -2.30 -7.93 8.15
C SER A 85 -3.04 -7.67 6.84
N ASP A 86 -3.87 -6.63 6.80
CA ASP A 86 -4.65 -6.25 5.62
C ASP A 86 -3.74 -5.88 4.43
N LEU A 87 -2.58 -5.25 4.72
CA LEU A 87 -1.59 -4.86 3.71
C LEU A 87 -0.49 -5.90 3.47
N THR A 88 -0.68 -7.16 3.86
CA THR A 88 0.35 -8.21 3.72
C THR A 88 0.83 -8.36 2.27
N TYR A 89 -0.08 -8.35 1.29
CA TYR A 89 0.30 -8.50 -0.12
C TYR A 89 1.02 -7.27 -0.68
N VAL A 90 0.64 -6.06 -0.22
CA VAL A 90 1.35 -4.83 -0.57
C VAL A 90 2.78 -4.87 -0.03
N LYS A 91 2.98 -5.33 1.21
CA LYS A 91 4.31 -5.49 1.81
C LYS A 91 5.16 -6.50 1.04
N LYS A 92 4.57 -7.63 0.63
CA LYS A 92 5.27 -8.63 -0.19
C LYS A 92 5.66 -8.06 -1.55
N ALA A 93 4.73 -7.40 -2.25
CA ALA A 93 4.98 -6.81 -3.56
C ALA A 93 6.03 -5.69 -3.51
N ALA A 94 5.98 -4.83 -2.49
CA ALA A 94 6.95 -3.75 -2.31
C ALA A 94 8.38 -4.25 -2.00
N ALA A 95 8.52 -5.49 -1.53
CA ALA A 95 9.82 -6.13 -1.29
C ALA A 95 10.35 -6.89 -2.52
N MET A 96 9.56 -7.00 -3.60
CA MET A 96 10.01 -7.67 -4.83
C MET A 96 10.90 -6.74 -5.65
N ASP A 97 12.03 -7.27 -6.13
CA ASP A 97 12.87 -6.60 -7.12
C ASP A 97 12.33 -6.90 -8.53
N SER A 98 11.51 -5.99 -9.06
CA SER A 98 10.89 -6.18 -10.38
C SER A 98 11.92 -6.17 -11.51
N GLU A 99 13.04 -5.47 -11.35
CA GLU A 99 14.08 -5.41 -12.36
C GLU A 99 14.85 -6.72 -12.44
N ALA A 100 15.21 -7.31 -11.29
CA ALA A 100 15.83 -8.63 -11.25
C ALA A 100 14.93 -9.69 -11.91
N ILE A 101 13.64 -9.71 -11.57
CA ILE A 101 12.67 -10.65 -12.18
C ILE A 101 12.57 -10.42 -13.69
N SER A 102 12.48 -9.17 -14.14
CA SER A 102 12.42 -8.84 -15.56
C SER A 102 13.66 -9.32 -16.31
N ASN A 103 14.85 -9.17 -15.71
CA ASN A 103 16.11 -9.64 -16.28
C ASN A 103 16.15 -11.17 -16.38
N ASP A 104 15.66 -11.88 -15.37
CA ASP A 104 15.63 -13.35 -15.39
C ASP A 104 14.60 -13.88 -16.41
N ILE A 105 13.45 -13.22 -16.55
CA ILE A 105 12.48 -13.52 -17.62
C ILE A 105 13.12 -13.29 -19.00
N ALA A 106 13.84 -12.18 -19.19
CA ALA A 106 14.50 -11.90 -20.46
C ALA A 106 15.53 -12.98 -20.83
N LYS A 107 16.36 -13.42 -19.87
CA LYS A 107 17.31 -14.53 -20.07
C LYS A 107 16.58 -15.84 -20.41
N LEU A 108 15.48 -16.12 -19.72
CA LEU A 108 14.68 -17.31 -19.98
C LEU A 108 14.07 -17.30 -21.38
N THR A 109 13.50 -16.17 -21.82
CA THR A 109 12.96 -16.00 -23.17
C THR A 109 14.03 -16.20 -24.24
N LEU A 110 15.23 -15.65 -24.05
CA LEU A 110 16.35 -15.87 -24.96
C LEU A 110 16.75 -17.35 -25.02
N GLY A 111 16.88 -18.01 -23.86
CA GLY A 111 17.18 -19.43 -23.79
C GLY A 111 16.15 -20.30 -24.50
N LEU A 112 14.86 -19.99 -24.35
CA LEU A 112 13.77 -20.68 -25.06
C LEU A 112 13.86 -20.48 -26.58
N GLY A 113 14.20 -19.27 -27.03
CA GLY A 113 14.43 -18.99 -28.46
C GLY A 113 15.57 -19.83 -29.04
N ASN A 114 16.67 -19.98 -28.31
CA ASN A 114 17.78 -20.83 -28.73
C ASN A 114 17.38 -22.31 -28.82
N ILE A 115 16.56 -22.81 -27.89
CA ILE A 115 16.08 -24.20 -27.91
C ILE A 115 15.15 -24.42 -29.10
N ASP A 116 14.22 -23.50 -29.35
CA ASP A 116 13.32 -23.57 -30.52
C ASP A 116 14.11 -23.62 -31.83
N GLU A 117 15.17 -22.82 -31.95
CA GLU A 117 16.07 -22.84 -33.09
C GLU A 117 16.76 -24.20 -33.27
N VAL A 118 17.29 -24.78 -32.19
CA VAL A 118 17.92 -26.12 -32.23
C VAL A 118 16.92 -27.19 -32.64
N VAL A 119 15.70 -27.19 -32.08
CA VAL A 119 14.64 -28.15 -32.43
C VAL A 119 14.30 -28.07 -33.91
N ARG A 120 14.17 -26.85 -34.45
CA ARG A 120 13.90 -26.62 -35.87
C ARG A 120 15.03 -27.15 -36.77
N LEU A 121 16.29 -26.91 -36.38
CA LEU A 121 17.45 -27.42 -37.12
C LEU A 121 17.51 -28.96 -37.12
N VAL A 122 17.31 -29.60 -35.96
CA VAL A 122 17.28 -31.07 -35.85
C VAL A 122 16.15 -31.66 -36.68
N GLY A 123 14.95 -31.08 -36.64
CA GLY A 123 13.82 -31.52 -37.47
C GLY A 123 14.10 -31.44 -38.98
N GLN A 124 14.87 -30.44 -39.43
CA GLN A 124 15.31 -30.33 -40.83
C GLN A 124 16.34 -31.39 -41.21
N THR A 125 17.27 -31.74 -40.31
CA THR A 125 18.29 -32.77 -40.59
C THR A 125 17.68 -34.17 -40.74
N HIS A 126 16.64 -34.51 -39.98
CA HIS A 126 16.00 -35.83 -40.05
C HIS A 126 15.15 -36.04 -41.33
N LEU A 127 14.86 -34.97 -42.08
CA LEU A 127 14.19 -35.04 -43.40
C LEU A 127 15.19 -35.22 -44.56
N LEU A 128 16.50 -35.15 -44.29
CA LEU A 128 17.56 -35.22 -45.30
C LEU A 128 18.35 -36.54 -45.27
N GLU A 129 18.05 -37.46 -44.35
CA GLU A 129 18.62 -38.83 -44.35
C GLU A 129 17.93 -39.68 -45.43
N PRO A 130 18.63 -40.15 -46.48
CA PRO A 130 18.07 -41.06 -47.48
C PRO A 130 17.99 -42.50 -46.94
N ASN A 131 16.97 -43.26 -47.37
CA ASN A 131 16.80 -44.71 -47.18
C ASN A 131 18.06 -45.53 -47.51
#